data_AF-G4WW13-F1
#
_entry.id   AF-G4WW13-F1
#
_cell.length_a   1.000
_cell.length_b   1.000
_cell.length_c   1.000
_cell.angle_alpha   90.00
_cell.angle_beta   90.00
_cell.angle_gamma   90.00
#
_symmetry.space_group_name_H-M   'P 1'
#
loop_
_entity.id
_entity.type
_entity.pdbx_description
1 polymer ?
#
loop_
_entity_poly.entity_id
_entity_poly.type
_entity_poly.pdbx_seq_one_letter_code
_entity_poly.pdbx_strand_id
1 'polypeptide(L)'
;MNFSLHSLPAVAMCAGAFLIAPAQSYGAPITGTLSITGDATVSATVLTFLCDVMSALGCPANTGQFQVTGPLAQSGNFVALANTIGDIKNLDQTSEPINQVFSLPNFMTFLNDPNIAFDLTYISAGTGVDCAVSTSTTCTPRIPALVSSSNPLGLSPFNLSNTANGSSASFSVSGETRNVATGELAVFNGTFSATFTDTPGANNQDVAHVLAELAANGHITSPYDGKFVAVASTPEPATMALFGLGLLFVASAGRKKRQG
;
A
#
# COMPACT_ATOMS: atom_id res chain seq x y z
N MET A 1 -65.10 43.48 0.89
CA MET A 1 -64.10 43.08 -0.13
C MET A 1 -63.38 41.86 0.44
N ASN A 2 -63.74 40.67 -0.03
CA ASN A 2 -63.24 39.39 0.49
C ASN A 2 -62.01 38.98 -0.31
N PHE A 3 -60.83 38.99 0.31
CA PHE A 3 -59.62 38.39 -0.26
C PHE A 3 -59.56 36.91 0.14
N SER A 4 -59.78 36.04 -0.84
CA SER A 4 -59.67 34.59 -0.71
C SER A 4 -58.19 34.17 -0.67
N LEU A 5 -57.71 33.72 0.49
CA LEU A 5 -56.44 32.98 0.65
C LEU A 5 -56.67 31.51 0.27
N HIS A 6 -56.45 31.12 -0.99
CA HIS A 6 -56.42 29.72 -1.40
C HIS A 6 -55.24 29.52 -2.37
N SER A 7 -54.12 28.96 -1.90
CA SER A 7 -53.14 28.16 -2.67
C SER A 7 -51.77 28.07 -1.96
N LEU A 8 -51.63 27.22 -0.94
CA LEU A 8 -50.32 26.96 -0.29
C LEU A 8 -49.92 25.49 -0.04
N PRO A 9 -50.57 24.41 -0.54
CA PRO A 9 -50.06 23.06 -0.30
C PRO A 9 -49.11 22.49 -1.38
N ALA A 10 -48.92 23.12 -2.55
CA ALA A 10 -48.19 22.49 -3.66
C ALA A 10 -46.64 22.53 -3.54
N VAL A 11 -46.08 23.49 -2.81
CA VAL A 11 -44.60 23.65 -2.71
C VAL A 11 -43.97 22.67 -1.71
N ALA A 12 -44.75 22.14 -0.76
CA ALA A 12 -44.23 21.20 0.25
C ALA A 12 -43.97 19.78 -0.28
N MET A 13 -44.59 19.39 -1.41
CA MET A 13 -44.49 18.02 -1.94
C MET A 13 -43.25 17.80 -2.83
N CYS A 14 -42.73 18.85 -3.49
CA CYS A 14 -41.51 18.76 -4.29
C CYS A 14 -40.22 18.62 -3.44
N ALA A 15 -40.23 19.05 -2.18
CA ALA A 15 -39.08 18.91 -1.28
C ALA A 15 -38.86 17.47 -0.77
N GLY A 16 -39.90 16.62 -0.78
CA GLY A 16 -39.80 15.22 -0.34
C GLY A 16 -39.17 14.29 -1.38
N ALA A 17 -39.31 14.59 -2.68
CA ALA A 17 -38.78 13.75 -3.76
C ALA A 17 -37.26 13.82 -3.91
N PHE A 18 -36.61 14.91 -3.45
CA PHE A 18 -35.15 15.03 -3.45
C PHE A 18 -34.46 14.23 -2.34
N LEU A 19 -35.21 13.72 -1.34
CA LEU A 19 -34.66 12.89 -0.26
C LEU A 19 -34.65 11.39 -0.58
N ILE A 20 -35.16 10.97 -1.73
CA ILE A 20 -35.12 9.58 -2.22
C ILE A 20 -34.12 9.44 -3.38
N ALA A 21 -33.05 10.25 -3.38
CA ALA A 21 -31.90 9.93 -4.22
C ALA A 21 -31.38 8.56 -3.75
N PRO A 22 -31.15 7.60 -4.65
CA PRO A 22 -30.55 6.33 -4.26
C PRO A 22 -29.23 6.66 -3.57
N ALA A 23 -29.12 6.30 -2.28
CA ALA A 23 -27.83 6.30 -1.63
C ALA A 23 -26.94 5.41 -2.49
N GLN A 24 -25.87 5.97 -3.05
CA GLN A 24 -24.89 5.17 -3.76
C GLN A 24 -24.37 4.16 -2.74
N SER A 25 -24.74 2.90 -2.92
CA SER A 25 -24.09 1.81 -2.21
C SER A 25 -22.70 1.71 -2.81
N TYR A 26 -21.76 2.46 -2.24
CA TYR A 26 -20.36 2.15 -2.42
C TYR A 26 -20.19 0.68 -2.00
N GLY A 27 -19.51 -0.11 -2.82
CA GLY A 27 -19.08 -1.44 -2.42
C GLY A 27 -18.20 -1.39 -1.16
N ALA A 28 -17.86 -2.57 -0.67
CA ALA A 28 -16.98 -2.68 0.48
C ALA A 28 -15.52 -2.50 0.04
N PRO A 29 -14.76 -1.57 0.65
CA PRO A 29 -13.34 -1.42 0.40
C PRO A 29 -12.58 -2.74 0.53
N ILE A 30 -11.52 -2.89 -0.25
CA ILE A 30 -10.66 -4.07 -0.22
C ILE A 30 -9.89 -4.08 1.11
N THR A 31 -10.14 -5.08 1.95
CA THR A 31 -9.50 -5.20 3.26
C THR A 31 -8.98 -6.60 3.50
N GLY A 32 -8.03 -6.74 4.43
CA GLY A 32 -7.48 -8.01 4.84
C GLY A 32 -5.96 -8.03 4.84
N THR A 33 -5.39 -9.23 4.93
CA THR A 33 -3.95 -9.48 4.84
C THR A 33 -3.65 -10.22 3.55
N LEU A 34 -2.73 -9.67 2.76
CA LEU A 34 -2.15 -10.30 1.60
C LEU A 34 -0.72 -10.74 1.95
N SER A 35 -0.39 -11.99 1.68
CA SER A 35 0.97 -12.53 1.81
C SER A 35 1.45 -13.06 0.45
N ILE A 36 2.66 -12.66 0.03
CA ILE A 36 3.24 -12.99 -1.28
C ILE A 36 4.68 -13.47 -1.14
N THR A 37 5.18 -14.17 -2.15
CA THR A 37 6.59 -14.55 -2.30
C THR A 37 7.04 -14.32 -3.74
N GLY A 38 8.34 -14.14 -3.93
CA GLY A 38 8.97 -14.10 -5.26
C GLY A 38 10.46 -13.92 -5.13
N ASP A 39 11.13 -13.59 -6.23
CA ASP A 39 12.55 -13.27 -6.25
C ASP A 39 12.77 -11.81 -6.67
N ALA A 40 13.79 -11.18 -6.10
CA ALA A 40 14.16 -9.82 -6.46
C ALA A 40 15.67 -9.61 -6.45
N THR A 41 16.13 -8.72 -7.32
CA THR A 41 17.49 -8.22 -7.37
C THR A 41 17.54 -6.80 -6.84
N VAL A 42 18.39 -6.58 -5.84
CA VAL A 42 18.61 -5.29 -5.20
C VAL A 42 19.92 -4.68 -5.71
N SER A 43 19.91 -3.39 -5.98
CA SER A 43 21.09 -2.55 -6.18
C SER A 43 21.05 -1.35 -5.24
N ALA A 44 22.03 -0.44 -5.36
CA ALA A 44 22.10 0.76 -4.54
C ALA A 44 20.85 1.66 -4.64
N THR A 45 20.22 1.74 -5.82
CA THR A 45 19.09 2.66 -6.09
C THR A 45 17.90 2.01 -6.79
N VAL A 46 17.99 0.75 -7.19
CA VAL A 46 16.94 0.04 -7.93
C VAL A 46 16.64 -1.31 -7.28
N LEU A 47 15.35 -1.62 -7.15
CA LEU A 47 14.83 -2.95 -6.82
C LEU A 47 14.13 -3.51 -8.05
N THR A 48 14.63 -4.63 -8.57
CA THR A 48 14.07 -5.33 -9.72
C THR A 48 13.44 -6.64 -9.29
N PHE A 49 12.12 -6.75 -9.39
CA PHE A 49 11.42 -8.00 -9.18
C PHE A 49 11.63 -8.91 -10.40
N LEU A 50 11.87 -10.19 -10.16
CA LEU A 50 12.19 -11.14 -11.22
C LEU A 50 10.93 -11.79 -11.81
N CYS A 51 11.09 -12.34 -13.01
CA CYS A 51 10.03 -12.96 -13.79
C CYS A 51 10.24 -14.48 -13.90
N ASP A 52 10.27 -15.16 -12.77
CA ASP A 52 10.62 -16.59 -12.66
C ASP A 52 9.46 -17.48 -12.20
N VAL A 53 8.43 -16.91 -11.57
CA VAL A 53 7.26 -17.67 -11.09
C VAL A 53 6.50 -18.34 -12.24
N MET A 54 6.34 -17.67 -13.39
CA MET A 54 5.81 -18.28 -14.62
C MET A 54 6.76 -18.09 -15.81
N SER A 55 7.76 -18.96 -15.92
CA SER A 55 8.75 -18.94 -17.00
C SER A 55 8.19 -18.98 -18.44
N ALA A 56 6.92 -19.36 -18.62
CA ALA A 56 6.32 -19.54 -19.95
C ALA A 56 5.69 -18.28 -20.58
N LEU A 57 5.25 -17.29 -19.78
CA LEU A 57 4.48 -16.15 -20.29
C LEU A 57 5.27 -14.83 -20.36
N GLY A 58 6.45 -14.79 -19.75
CA GLY A 58 7.20 -13.53 -19.59
C GLY A 58 6.44 -12.52 -18.74
N CYS A 59 7.08 -11.39 -18.45
CA CYS A 59 6.49 -10.30 -17.70
C CYS A 59 6.42 -9.06 -18.58
N PRO A 60 5.43 -8.18 -18.36
CA PRO A 60 5.47 -6.83 -18.90
C PRO A 60 6.82 -6.13 -18.61
N ALA A 61 7.14 -5.11 -19.42
CA ALA A 61 8.35 -4.33 -19.18
C ALA A 61 8.29 -3.65 -17.80
N ASN A 62 9.42 -3.66 -17.08
CA ASN A 62 9.58 -3.09 -15.73
C ASN A 62 8.69 -3.73 -14.64
N THR A 63 8.25 -4.97 -14.85
CA THR A 63 7.55 -5.75 -13.82
C THR A 63 8.24 -7.10 -13.60
N GLY A 64 8.16 -7.58 -12.37
CA GLY A 64 8.36 -8.99 -12.02
C GLY A 64 7.04 -9.66 -11.69
N GLN A 65 7.11 -10.91 -11.25
CA GLN A 65 5.98 -11.71 -10.79
C GLN A 65 6.11 -12.03 -9.32
N PHE A 66 4.97 -12.23 -8.68
CA PHE A 66 4.89 -12.78 -7.33
C PHE A 66 3.82 -13.86 -7.28
N GLN A 67 4.01 -14.80 -6.35
CA GLN A 67 3.01 -15.77 -5.98
C GLN A 67 2.30 -15.33 -4.70
N VAL A 68 0.97 -15.41 -4.69
CA VAL A 68 0.18 -15.25 -3.47
C VAL A 68 0.27 -16.56 -2.68
N THR A 69 0.77 -16.50 -1.45
CA THR A 69 0.99 -17.69 -0.62
C THR A 69 -0.33 -18.38 -0.25
N GLY A 70 -0.26 -19.58 0.32
CA GLY A 70 -1.42 -20.42 0.62
C GLY A 70 -2.53 -19.76 1.46
N PRO A 71 -3.74 -20.36 1.47
CA PRO A 71 -4.96 -19.71 1.95
C PRO A 71 -4.96 -19.32 3.42
N LEU A 72 -4.14 -19.98 4.25
CA LEU A 72 -4.02 -19.67 5.68
C LEU A 72 -3.25 -18.37 5.97
N ALA A 73 -2.49 -17.87 4.99
CA ALA A 73 -1.73 -16.62 5.10
C ALA A 73 -2.50 -15.40 4.60
N GLN A 74 -3.70 -15.62 4.05
CA GLN A 74 -4.57 -14.59 3.49
C GLN A 74 -5.77 -14.32 4.41
N SER A 75 -6.33 -13.11 4.35
CA SER A 75 -7.60 -12.79 5.03
C SER A 75 -8.41 -11.75 4.25
N GLY A 76 -9.69 -11.59 4.61
CA GLY A 76 -10.57 -10.61 3.97
C GLY A 76 -10.78 -10.88 2.47
N ASN A 77 -10.69 -9.83 1.66
CA ASN A 77 -10.87 -9.89 0.21
C ASN A 77 -9.77 -10.71 -0.50
N PHE A 78 -8.61 -10.91 0.14
CA PHE A 78 -7.47 -11.59 -0.47
C PHE A 78 -7.51 -13.11 -0.37
N VAL A 79 -8.45 -13.70 0.38
CA VAL A 79 -8.56 -15.17 0.52
C VAL A 79 -8.75 -15.87 -0.83
N ALA A 80 -9.52 -15.24 -1.74
CA ALA A 80 -9.76 -15.77 -3.08
C ALA A 80 -8.52 -15.78 -3.99
N LEU A 81 -7.47 -15.04 -3.61
CA LEU A 81 -6.22 -14.94 -4.36
C LEU A 81 -5.20 -16.00 -3.94
N ALA A 82 -5.48 -16.84 -2.95
CA ALA A 82 -4.53 -17.83 -2.47
C ALA A 82 -4.04 -18.78 -3.59
N ASN A 83 -2.72 -18.97 -3.68
CA ASN A 83 -2.05 -19.75 -4.72
C ASN A 83 -2.23 -19.20 -6.15
N THR A 84 -2.60 -17.92 -6.30
CA THR A 84 -2.60 -17.22 -7.59
C THR A 84 -1.30 -16.46 -7.79
N ILE A 85 -1.18 -15.79 -8.93
CA ILE A 85 0.01 -15.04 -9.34
C ILE A 85 -0.41 -13.61 -9.70
N GLY A 86 0.49 -12.68 -9.44
CA GLY A 86 0.35 -11.29 -9.85
C GLY A 86 1.64 -10.71 -10.40
N ASP A 87 1.51 -9.51 -10.95
CA ASP A 87 2.63 -8.72 -11.45
C ASP A 87 2.93 -7.59 -10.44
N ILE A 88 4.22 -7.31 -10.25
CA ILE A 88 4.71 -6.26 -9.35
C ILE A 88 5.71 -5.37 -10.09
N LYS A 89 5.57 -4.05 -9.98
CA LYS A 89 6.46 -3.09 -10.63
C LYS A 89 7.79 -2.98 -9.89
N ASN A 90 8.87 -2.83 -10.66
CA ASN A 90 10.18 -2.47 -10.14
C ASN A 90 10.14 -1.09 -9.44
N LEU A 91 11.06 -0.87 -8.51
CA LEU A 91 11.21 0.42 -7.82
C LEU A 91 12.55 1.06 -8.17
N ASP A 92 12.53 2.36 -8.47
CA ASP A 92 13.72 3.16 -8.71
C ASP A 92 13.67 4.41 -7.82
N GLN A 93 14.69 4.62 -7.00
CA GLN A 93 14.71 5.73 -6.03
C GLN A 93 14.78 7.12 -6.70
N THR A 94 14.95 7.20 -8.02
CA THR A 94 14.82 8.44 -8.79
C THR A 94 13.36 8.83 -9.08
N SER A 95 12.46 7.85 -9.25
CA SER A 95 11.02 8.05 -9.49
C SER A 95 10.16 7.83 -8.24
N GLU A 96 10.57 6.91 -7.37
CA GLU A 96 9.92 6.54 -6.12
C GLU A 96 10.83 6.90 -4.92
N PRO A 97 10.95 8.19 -4.56
CA PRO A 97 11.88 8.64 -3.54
C PRO A 97 11.54 8.12 -2.15
N ILE A 98 12.59 7.78 -1.38
CA ILE A 98 12.50 7.42 0.03
C ILE A 98 12.03 8.63 0.86
N ASN A 99 11.18 8.37 1.85
CA ASN A 99 10.64 9.36 2.79
C ASN A 99 9.88 10.52 2.14
N GLN A 100 9.31 10.29 0.96
CA GLN A 100 8.52 11.27 0.25
C GLN A 100 7.31 10.60 -0.39
N VAL A 101 6.20 11.34 -0.45
CA VAL A 101 4.99 10.88 -1.13
C VAL A 101 5.20 10.93 -2.64
N PHE A 102 4.87 9.84 -3.32
CA PHE A 102 4.85 9.71 -4.77
C PHE A 102 3.58 8.97 -5.22
N SER A 103 3.46 8.69 -6.51
CA SER A 103 2.36 7.85 -7.03
C SER A 103 2.89 6.85 -8.04
N LEU A 104 2.86 5.58 -7.66
CA LEU A 104 3.13 4.45 -8.54
C LEU A 104 1.86 3.60 -8.66
N PRO A 105 0.97 3.94 -9.62
CA PRO A 105 -0.28 3.23 -9.80
C PRO A 105 -0.03 1.83 -10.37
N ASN A 106 -0.89 0.88 -10.05
CA ASN A 106 -0.76 -0.54 -10.43
C ASN A 106 0.62 -1.08 -10.04
N PHE A 107 1.08 -0.75 -8.83
CA PHE A 107 2.31 -1.30 -8.25
C PHE A 107 2.19 -2.83 -8.12
N MET A 108 1.05 -3.35 -7.69
CA MET A 108 0.72 -4.77 -7.78
C MET A 108 -0.65 -4.97 -8.44
N THR A 109 -0.75 -5.98 -9.30
CA THR A 109 -1.98 -6.41 -9.97
C THR A 109 -2.09 -7.93 -9.96
N PHE A 110 -3.31 -8.47 -9.99
CA PHE A 110 -3.55 -9.91 -9.92
C PHE A 110 -4.16 -10.43 -11.21
N LEU A 111 -3.62 -11.52 -11.75
CA LEU A 111 -4.13 -12.11 -12.98
C LEU A 111 -5.54 -12.70 -12.81
N ASN A 112 -5.79 -13.28 -11.63
CA ASN A 112 -7.06 -13.95 -11.32
C ASN A 112 -8.15 -13.00 -10.82
N ASP A 113 -7.79 -11.77 -10.42
CA ASP A 113 -8.75 -10.73 -10.04
C ASP A 113 -8.23 -9.35 -10.48
N PRO A 114 -8.48 -8.95 -11.74
CA PRO A 114 -8.00 -7.68 -12.26
C PRO A 114 -8.69 -6.46 -11.65
N ASN A 115 -9.69 -6.65 -10.78
CA ASN A 115 -10.34 -5.54 -10.08
C ASN A 115 -9.58 -5.11 -8.83
N ILE A 116 -8.65 -5.93 -8.32
CA ILE A 116 -7.82 -5.59 -7.16
C ILE A 116 -6.50 -5.02 -7.67
N ALA A 117 -6.19 -3.78 -7.32
CA ALA A 117 -4.90 -3.16 -7.60
C ALA A 117 -4.31 -2.52 -6.34
N PHE A 118 -2.99 -2.53 -6.22
CA PHE A 118 -2.26 -1.78 -5.20
C PHE A 118 -1.56 -0.61 -5.89
N ASP A 119 -1.79 0.60 -5.37
CA ASP A 119 -1.12 1.82 -5.78
C ASP A 119 -0.13 2.19 -4.67
N LEU A 120 1.17 2.21 -4.98
CA LEU A 120 2.21 2.51 -4.00
C LEU A 120 2.42 4.03 -3.92
N THR A 121 2.51 4.56 -2.70
CA THR A 121 2.60 6.02 -2.49
C THR A 121 3.79 6.45 -1.63
N TYR A 122 4.42 5.52 -0.91
CA TYR A 122 5.48 5.85 0.02
C TYR A 122 6.39 4.66 0.31
N ILE A 123 7.70 4.92 0.36
CA ILE A 123 8.73 3.99 0.81
C ILE A 123 9.39 4.60 2.05
N SER A 124 9.36 3.87 3.16
CA SER A 124 10.00 4.31 4.40
C SER A 124 11.50 4.08 4.36
N ALA A 125 12.28 5.02 4.88
CA ALA A 125 13.69 4.75 5.16
C ALA A 125 13.84 3.68 6.24
N GLY A 126 14.98 2.97 6.21
CA GLY A 126 15.41 2.15 7.33
C GLY A 126 15.56 3.00 8.60
N THR A 127 15.33 2.36 9.75
CA THR A 127 15.29 3.01 11.07
C THR A 127 16.42 2.53 11.99
N GLY A 128 17.27 1.63 11.50
CA GLY A 128 18.45 1.14 12.21
C GLY A 128 19.56 2.20 12.32
N VAL A 129 20.53 1.90 13.17
CA VAL A 129 21.79 2.66 13.24
C VAL A 129 22.60 2.45 11.96
N ASP A 130 23.50 3.38 11.63
CA ASP A 130 24.34 3.27 10.43
C ASP A 130 25.20 1.99 10.45
N CYS A 131 25.07 1.17 9.41
CA CYS A 131 25.81 -0.08 9.29
C CYS A 131 27.34 0.10 9.27
N ALA A 132 27.87 1.27 8.89
CA ALA A 132 29.32 1.51 8.89
C ALA A 132 29.94 1.59 10.30
N VAL A 133 29.15 1.89 11.32
CA VAL A 133 29.61 2.13 12.70
C VAL A 133 28.91 1.26 13.74
N SER A 134 27.94 0.47 13.31
CA SER A 134 27.08 -0.31 14.19
C SER A 134 27.75 -1.60 14.66
N THR A 135 27.66 -1.87 15.97
CA THR A 135 27.81 -3.21 16.55
C THR A 135 26.45 -3.86 16.89
N SER A 136 25.34 -3.18 16.57
CA SER A 136 23.97 -3.68 16.76
C SER A 136 23.69 -4.84 15.80
N THR A 137 22.78 -5.72 16.21
CA THR A 137 22.28 -6.81 15.35
C THR A 137 21.56 -6.29 14.12
N THR A 138 20.95 -5.10 14.20
CA THR A 138 20.20 -4.46 13.10
C THR A 138 20.75 -3.07 12.79
N CYS A 139 20.94 -2.76 11.50
CA CYS A 139 21.47 -1.51 11.01
C CYS A 139 20.83 -1.08 9.67
N THR A 140 21.01 0.18 9.27
CA THR A 140 20.56 0.73 7.99
C THR A 140 21.77 1.23 7.19
N PRO A 141 22.00 0.72 5.97
CA PRO A 141 23.06 1.21 5.09
C PRO A 141 22.89 2.68 4.73
N ARG A 142 24.00 3.41 4.65
CA ARG A 142 24.07 4.73 4.02
C ARG A 142 24.66 4.61 2.63
N ILE A 143 23.93 5.08 1.63
CA ILE A 143 24.29 5.02 0.23
C ILE A 143 24.36 6.46 -0.28
N PRO A 144 25.55 6.97 -0.66
CA PRO A 144 25.69 8.36 -1.12
C PRO A 144 24.78 8.71 -2.31
N ALA A 145 24.50 7.75 -3.19
CA ALA A 145 23.58 7.93 -4.32
C ALA A 145 22.12 8.18 -3.91
N LEU A 146 21.74 7.89 -2.66
CA LEU A 146 20.39 8.14 -2.11
C LEU A 146 20.26 9.48 -1.39
N VAL A 147 21.32 10.30 -1.36
CA VAL A 147 21.27 11.62 -0.72
C VAL A 147 20.36 12.54 -1.54
N SER A 148 19.27 12.98 -0.91
CA SER A 148 18.30 13.90 -1.50
C SER A 148 17.81 14.90 -0.46
N SER A 149 16.94 15.84 -0.85
CA SER A 149 16.29 16.76 0.10
C SER A 149 15.34 16.04 1.07
N SER A 150 14.70 14.93 0.65
CA SER A 150 13.87 14.08 1.52
C SER A 150 14.67 13.05 2.32
N ASN A 151 15.90 12.75 1.89
CA ASN A 151 16.80 11.78 2.51
C ASN A 151 18.24 12.34 2.64
N PRO A 152 18.47 13.35 3.50
CA PRO A 152 19.75 14.06 3.56
C PRO A 152 20.91 13.20 4.05
N LEU A 153 20.63 12.08 4.71
CA LEU A 153 21.62 11.15 5.22
C LEU A 153 21.93 10.00 4.26
N GLY A 154 21.22 9.92 3.12
CA GLY A 154 21.34 8.82 2.16
C GLY A 154 21.00 7.46 2.75
N LEU A 155 20.05 7.40 3.69
CA LEU A 155 19.63 6.13 4.30
C LEU A 155 18.96 5.25 3.24
N SER A 156 19.33 3.98 3.16
CA SER A 156 18.61 3.01 2.35
C SER A 156 17.23 2.70 2.96
N PRO A 157 16.29 2.12 2.19
CA PRO A 157 15.01 1.69 2.75
C PRO A 157 15.17 0.42 3.60
N PHE A 158 16.31 -0.25 3.51
CA PHE A 158 16.54 -1.57 4.10
C PHE A 158 17.08 -1.49 5.53
N ASN A 159 16.45 -2.23 6.42
CA ASN A 159 17.03 -2.62 7.71
C ASN A 159 17.69 -4.00 7.52
N LEU A 160 19.00 -4.05 7.69
CA LEU A 160 19.80 -5.27 7.62
C LEU A 160 20.00 -5.83 9.01
N SER A 161 19.93 -7.16 9.15
CA SER A 161 20.24 -7.84 10.41
C SER A 161 21.07 -9.09 10.17
N ASN A 162 22.09 -9.32 11.00
CA ASN A 162 22.73 -10.63 11.04
C ASN A 162 21.79 -11.64 11.72
N THR A 163 21.78 -12.87 11.22
CA THR A 163 21.07 -14.03 11.77
C THR A 163 22.07 -15.15 12.05
N ALA A 164 21.62 -16.24 12.67
CA ALA A 164 22.50 -17.38 12.92
C ALA A 164 23.02 -18.05 11.64
N ASN A 165 22.32 -17.89 10.51
CA ASN A 165 22.55 -18.64 9.26
C ASN A 165 22.78 -17.71 8.05
N GLY A 166 23.18 -16.45 8.28
CA GLY A 166 23.35 -15.45 7.22
C GLY A 166 22.85 -14.07 7.66
N SER A 167 22.30 -13.29 6.74
CA SER A 167 21.68 -12.00 7.05
C SER A 167 20.25 -11.91 6.54
N SER A 168 19.51 -10.91 6.99
CA SER A 168 18.19 -10.56 6.47
C SER A 168 18.12 -9.08 6.14
N ALA A 169 17.33 -8.75 5.13
CA ALA A 169 16.90 -7.38 4.83
C ALA A 169 15.40 -7.26 5.03
N SER A 170 14.94 -6.11 5.47
CA SER A 170 13.52 -5.76 5.48
C SER A 170 13.30 -4.30 5.14
N PHE A 171 12.20 -3.99 4.46
CA PHE A 171 11.78 -2.60 4.26
C PHE A 171 10.26 -2.49 4.26
N SER A 172 9.76 -1.30 4.55
CA SER A 172 8.33 -1.03 4.67
C SER A 172 7.86 -0.04 3.63
N VAL A 173 6.63 -0.27 3.16
CA VAL A 173 5.96 0.52 2.14
C VAL A 173 4.54 0.84 2.58
N SER A 174 3.94 1.89 2.03
CA SER A 174 2.51 2.17 2.22
C SER A 174 1.87 2.76 0.98
N GLY A 175 0.55 2.61 0.89
CA GLY A 175 -0.22 3.02 -0.27
C GLY A 175 -1.69 2.73 -0.12
N GLU A 176 -2.35 2.59 -1.25
CA GLU A 176 -3.79 2.35 -1.33
C GLU A 176 -4.07 1.09 -2.13
N THR A 177 -5.00 0.27 -1.64
CA THR A 177 -5.63 -0.77 -2.45
C THR A 177 -6.89 -0.18 -3.07
N ARG A 178 -7.07 -0.41 -4.36
CA ARG A 178 -8.18 0.11 -5.14
C ARG A 178 -8.99 -1.03 -5.75
N ASN A 179 -10.30 -0.96 -5.59
CA ASN A 179 -11.23 -1.73 -6.41
C ASN A 179 -11.43 -0.98 -7.72
N VAL A 180 -10.85 -1.48 -8.82
CA VAL A 180 -10.88 -0.81 -10.12
C VAL A 180 -12.30 -0.72 -10.68
N ALA A 181 -13.18 -1.68 -10.34
CA ALA A 181 -14.55 -1.70 -10.82
C ALA A 181 -15.46 -0.68 -10.11
N THR A 182 -15.24 -0.44 -8.81
CA THR A 182 -16.11 0.43 -8.00
C THR A 182 -15.47 1.77 -7.60
N GLY A 183 -14.15 1.87 -7.67
CA GLY A 183 -13.38 3.03 -7.25
C GLY A 183 -13.15 3.13 -5.75
N GLU A 184 -13.54 2.13 -4.95
CA GLU A 184 -13.24 2.14 -3.51
C GLU A 184 -11.76 2.05 -3.24
N LEU A 185 -11.36 2.75 -2.18
CA LEU A 185 -10.00 2.80 -1.68
C LEU A 185 -9.95 2.26 -0.25
N ALA A 186 -8.83 1.63 0.07
CA ALA A 186 -8.42 1.29 1.42
C ALA A 186 -6.93 1.54 1.53
N VAL A 187 -6.45 1.92 2.70
CA VAL A 187 -5.01 2.15 2.90
C VAL A 187 -4.34 0.83 3.27
N PHE A 188 -3.10 0.63 2.82
CA PHE A 188 -2.30 -0.52 3.22
C PHE A 188 -0.93 -0.13 3.76
N ASN A 189 -0.44 -0.97 4.65
CA ASN A 189 0.98 -1.02 5.03
C ASN A 189 1.55 -2.36 4.58
N GLY A 190 2.68 -2.32 3.88
CA GLY A 190 3.42 -3.47 3.39
C GLY A 190 4.79 -3.59 4.06
N THR A 191 5.26 -4.82 4.23
CA THR A 191 6.64 -5.11 4.61
C THR A 191 7.16 -6.22 3.73
N PHE A 192 8.33 -5.99 3.16
CA PHE A 192 9.10 -7.01 2.46
C PHE A 192 10.24 -7.48 3.37
N SER A 193 10.55 -8.77 3.31
CA SER A 193 11.72 -9.36 3.95
C SER A 193 12.41 -10.33 3.00
N ALA A 194 13.73 -10.34 3.01
CA ALA A 194 14.55 -11.30 2.30
C ALA A 194 15.61 -11.88 3.24
N THR A 195 15.99 -13.13 3.02
CA THR A 195 17.07 -13.78 3.75
C THR A 195 18.20 -14.13 2.80
N PHE A 196 19.40 -13.71 3.15
CA PHE A 196 20.63 -14.04 2.44
C PHE A 196 21.27 -15.19 3.20
N THR A 197 20.81 -16.40 2.86
CA THR A 197 21.33 -17.66 3.42
C THR A 197 22.31 -18.30 2.45
N ASP A 198 23.28 -19.03 2.97
CA ASP A 198 24.23 -19.79 2.17
C ASP A 198 23.54 -20.74 1.17
N THR A 199 23.90 -20.60 -0.10
CA THR A 199 24.02 -21.78 -0.96
C THR A 199 25.16 -22.63 -0.39
N PRO A 200 25.04 -23.97 -0.24
CA PRO A 200 26.14 -24.79 0.25
C PRO A 200 27.44 -24.55 -0.55
N GLY A 201 28.45 -23.96 0.09
CA GLY A 201 29.76 -23.66 -0.51
C GLY A 201 30.01 -22.19 -0.91
N ALA A 202 29.02 -21.30 -0.79
CA ALA A 202 29.24 -19.85 -0.80
C ALA A 202 29.52 -19.37 0.64
N ASN A 203 30.33 -18.32 0.80
CA ASN A 203 30.60 -17.74 2.11
C ASN A 203 29.34 -17.05 2.63
N ASN A 204 28.98 -17.28 3.90
CA ASN A 204 27.93 -16.55 4.64
C ASN A 204 27.83 -15.11 4.14
N GLN A 205 26.72 -14.78 3.45
CA GLN A 205 26.42 -13.39 3.13
C GLN A 205 25.95 -12.70 4.41
N ASP A 206 26.91 -12.46 5.31
CA ASP A 206 26.72 -11.57 6.43
C ASP A 206 26.41 -10.16 5.93
N VAL A 207 25.98 -9.30 6.86
CA VAL A 207 25.68 -7.91 6.51
C VAL A 207 26.89 -7.21 5.88
N ALA A 208 28.13 -7.57 6.24
CA ALA A 208 29.33 -6.96 5.67
C ALA A 208 29.49 -7.29 4.17
N HIS A 209 29.18 -8.52 3.76
CA HIS A 209 29.18 -8.91 2.35
C HIS A 209 28.11 -8.16 1.55
N VAL A 210 26.88 -8.09 2.07
CA VAL A 210 25.78 -7.33 1.46
C VAL A 210 26.18 -5.86 1.26
N LEU A 211 26.79 -5.25 2.28
CA LEU A 211 27.27 -3.87 2.19
C LEU A 211 28.39 -3.69 1.17
N ALA A 212 29.33 -4.64 1.08
CA ALA A 212 30.43 -4.58 0.12
C ALA A 212 29.92 -4.65 -1.32
N GLU A 213 28.96 -5.54 -1.60
CA GLU A 213 28.35 -5.68 -2.93
C GLU A 213 27.59 -4.40 -3.32
N LEU A 214 26.78 -3.84 -2.41
CA LEU A 214 26.07 -2.59 -2.66
C LEU A 214 27.04 -1.40 -2.87
N ALA A 215 28.13 -1.34 -2.11
CA ALA A 215 29.15 -0.30 -2.25
C ALA A 215 29.92 -0.39 -3.58
N ALA A 216 30.03 -1.60 -4.14
CA ALA A 216 30.62 -1.83 -5.46
C ALA A 216 29.66 -1.54 -6.63
N ASN A 217 28.44 -1.05 -6.36
CA ASN A 217 27.32 -0.96 -7.31
C ASN A 217 26.95 -2.33 -7.92
N GLY A 218 27.16 -3.40 -7.14
CA GLY A 218 26.78 -4.74 -7.49
C GLY A 218 25.28 -5.00 -7.34
N HIS A 219 24.93 -6.27 -7.48
CA HIS A 219 23.54 -6.73 -7.46
C HIS A 219 23.42 -7.98 -6.59
N ILE A 220 22.42 -8.00 -5.71
CA ILE A 220 22.14 -9.15 -4.86
C ILE A 220 20.75 -9.67 -5.21
N THR A 221 20.69 -10.91 -5.66
CA THR A 221 19.43 -11.62 -5.93
C THR A 221 19.08 -12.51 -4.75
N SER A 222 17.85 -12.42 -4.26
CA SER A 222 17.36 -13.23 -3.15
C SER A 222 15.85 -13.42 -3.24
N PRO A 223 15.33 -14.57 -2.78
CA PRO A 223 13.90 -14.73 -2.56
C PRO A 223 13.43 -13.77 -1.47
N TYR A 224 12.21 -13.27 -1.62
CA TYR A 224 11.56 -12.40 -0.66
C TYR A 224 10.18 -12.92 -0.28
N ASP A 225 9.77 -12.54 0.93
CA ASP A 225 8.41 -12.60 1.44
C ASP A 225 7.85 -11.17 1.55
N GLY A 226 6.62 -10.97 1.10
CA GLY A 226 5.89 -9.71 1.24
C GLY A 226 4.62 -9.91 2.06
N LYS A 227 4.33 -9.00 3.00
CA LYS A 227 3.10 -8.99 3.77
C LYS A 227 2.47 -7.61 3.75
N PHE A 228 1.21 -7.54 3.32
CA PHE A 228 0.44 -6.31 3.21
C PHE A 228 -0.84 -6.42 4.03
N VAL A 229 -1.13 -5.38 4.80
CA VAL A 229 -2.36 -5.28 5.59
C VAL A 229 -3.14 -4.08 5.10
N ALA A 230 -4.26 -4.35 4.42
CA ALA A 230 -5.19 -3.34 3.94
C ALA A 230 -6.33 -3.15 4.94
N VAL A 231 -6.60 -1.90 5.30
CA VAL A 231 -7.68 -1.50 6.19
C VAL A 231 -8.53 -0.44 5.50
N ALA A 232 -9.85 -0.52 5.68
CA ALA A 232 -10.75 0.44 5.07
C ALA A 232 -10.32 1.85 5.48
N SER A 233 -10.19 2.75 4.51
CA SER A 233 -10.02 4.17 4.81
C SER A 233 -11.26 4.58 5.60
N THR A 234 -11.07 5.04 6.84
CA THR A 234 -12.17 5.54 7.65
C THR A 234 -12.93 6.59 6.84
N PRO A 235 -14.22 6.39 6.50
CA PRO A 235 -14.92 7.31 5.64
C PRO A 235 -14.88 8.72 6.22
N GLU A 236 -14.26 9.63 5.49
CA GLU A 236 -14.34 11.04 5.81
C GLU A 236 -15.80 11.52 5.70
N PRO A 237 -16.17 12.57 6.44
CA PRO A 237 -17.38 12.57 7.23
C PRO A 237 -18.63 12.98 6.43
N ALA A 238 -19.08 12.12 5.52
CA ALA A 238 -20.48 12.17 5.04
C ALA A 238 -21.46 11.98 6.22
N THR A 239 -21.04 11.26 7.28
CA THR A 239 -21.72 11.23 8.56
C THR A 239 -21.82 12.61 9.20
N MET A 240 -20.79 13.48 9.16
CA MET A 240 -20.94 14.84 9.70
C MET A 240 -21.84 15.71 8.84
N ALA A 241 -21.87 15.52 7.52
CA ALA A 241 -22.87 16.19 6.68
C ALA A 241 -24.30 15.74 7.05
N LEU A 242 -24.51 14.43 7.26
CA LEU A 242 -25.82 13.88 7.64
C LEU A 242 -26.24 14.33 9.05
N PHE A 243 -25.32 14.32 10.01
CA PHE A 243 -25.54 14.85 11.37
C PHE A 243 -25.81 16.35 11.33
N GLY A 244 -25.07 17.11 10.53
CA GLY A 244 -25.26 18.55 10.36
C GLY A 244 -26.64 18.88 9.78
N LEU A 245 -27.05 18.18 8.72
CA LEU A 245 -28.38 18.32 8.14
C LEU A 245 -29.49 17.88 9.11
N GLY A 246 -29.29 16.77 9.83
CA GLY A 246 -30.24 16.29 10.84
C GLY A 246 -30.48 17.30 11.96
N LEU A 247 -29.43 17.95 12.45
CA LEU A 247 -29.53 19.01 13.47
C LEU A 247 -30.23 20.27 12.94
N LEU A 248 -30.02 20.64 11.67
CA LEU A 248 -30.74 21.74 11.04
C LEU A 248 -32.25 21.46 10.96
N PHE A 249 -32.64 20.23 10.62
CA PHE A 249 -34.06 19.83 10.62
C PHE A 249 -34.67 19.91 12.03
N VAL A 250 -33.99 19.40 13.06
CA VAL A 250 -34.49 19.45 14.45
C VAL A 250 -34.59 20.89 14.95
N ALA A 251 -33.60 21.74 14.66
CA ALA A 251 -33.62 23.16 15.03
C ALA A 251 -34.76 23.92 14.34
N SER A 252 -35.02 23.63 13.06
CA SER A 252 -36.14 24.22 12.31
C SER A 252 -37.51 23.78 12.85
N ALA A 253 -37.65 22.52 13.25
CA ALA A 253 -38.86 21.98 13.85
C ALA A 253 -39.13 22.57 15.26
N GLY A 254 -38.07 22.78 16.06
CA GLY A 254 -38.17 23.36 17.40
C GLY A 254 -38.65 24.81 17.43
N ARG A 255 -38.26 25.64 16.44
CA ARG A 255 -38.71 27.06 16.36
C ARG A 255 -40.21 27.20 16.15
N LYS A 256 -40.84 26.27 15.42
CA LYS A 256 -42.26 26.34 15.08
C LYS A 256 -43.18 26.15 16.30
N LYS A 257 -42.69 25.49 17.36
CA LYS A 257 -43.46 25.20 18.58
C LYS A 257 -43.48 26.34 19.60
N ARG A 258 -42.66 27.39 19.43
CA ARG A 258 -42.59 28.54 20.35
C ARG A 258 -43.42 29.76 19.91
N GLN A 259 -44.01 29.73 18.72
CA GLN A 259 -44.79 30.85 18.16
C GLN A 259 -46.30 30.60 18.15
N GLY A 260 -46.79 29.55 18.81
CA GLY A 260 -48.21 29.32 19.10
C GLY A 260 -48.37 29.10 20.59
#